data_AF-A0A8J4T235-F1
#
_entry.id   AF-A0A8J4T235-F1
#
_cell.length_a   1.000
_cell.length_b   1.000
_cell.length_c   1.000
_cell.angle_alpha   90.00
_cell.angle_beta   90.00
_cell.angle_gamma   90.00
#
_symmetry.space_group_name_H-M   'P 1'
#
loop_
_entity.id
_entity.type
_entity.pdbx_description
1 polymer ?
#
loop_
_entity_poly.entity_id
_entity_poly.type
_entity_poly.pdbx_seq_one_letter_code
_entity_poly.pdbx_strand_id
1 'polypeptide(L)'
;MDLRVNSSENDLEAELDCEPVSSPYSSSASCSQKKSTSQVERRRIFLNRPVLTTDDLESAFVLQPNVHKPSVCSRLKNRCHEVCAPRSCVRCGYTCLKYSLPCIDTVLNYRWRSDFLADLFSGLTVGVMNVPQGMAYAMLAGLPPVYGLYVSFISPLLYAFLGRCPQLSLGTFAVVSLLLFEPIKRLCDEIVKSSSGNETTSYMGFVPVCYAPDIVDVPTGGRVIGLGTEKLIDIRPVVAFTLTFLVGIVQVAIGLFRLGSLTCYMAPSMVDGFVTGSAFHVLTSQISSLFGITRITGDSGIGSLFMVYVNFLKCIKETNLVTLAISSLSVAFLLTVKLFLEPMLKGCMRLQFPMPSELILVSQNTVSCIELN
;
A
#
# COMPACT_ATOMS: atom_id res chain seq x y z
N MET A 1 -56.88 -10.24 -23.49
CA MET A 1 -56.99 -11.63 -23.00
C MET A 1 -57.94 -11.61 -21.83
N ASP A 2 -58.94 -12.48 -21.88
CA ASP A 2 -60.30 -12.13 -21.46
C ASP A 2 -60.70 -12.40 -20.01
N LEU A 3 -61.82 -11.78 -19.66
CA LEU A 3 -62.55 -11.87 -18.39
C LEU A 3 -63.28 -13.21 -18.18
N ARG A 4 -63.52 -13.56 -16.90
CA ARG A 4 -64.81 -13.97 -16.28
C ARG A 4 -64.55 -14.29 -14.79
N VAL A 5 -65.25 -13.80 -13.76
CA VAL A 5 -66.68 -13.47 -13.50
C VAL A 5 -67.56 -14.70 -13.24
N ASN A 6 -67.87 -14.95 -11.95
CA ASN A 6 -69.24 -15.07 -11.36
C ASN A 6 -69.15 -15.50 -9.86
N SER A 7 -69.83 -14.80 -8.92
CA SER A 7 -71.20 -15.04 -8.40
C SER A 7 -71.12 -15.70 -7.00
N SER A 8 -71.88 -15.37 -5.95
CA SER A 8 -72.99 -14.41 -5.76
C SER A 8 -73.25 -14.18 -4.24
N GLU A 9 -74.25 -13.34 -3.93
CA GLU A 9 -75.04 -13.25 -2.68
C GLU A 9 -74.68 -12.21 -1.59
N ASN A 10 -75.53 -11.16 -1.60
CA ASN A 10 -76.35 -10.64 -0.49
C ASN A 10 -75.77 -9.59 0.47
N ASP A 11 -76.17 -8.35 0.15
CA ASP A 11 -77.09 -7.50 0.96
C ASP A 11 -76.63 -6.70 2.20
N LEU A 12 -76.86 -5.39 2.04
CA LEU A 12 -77.34 -4.37 3.00
C LEU A 12 -76.41 -3.81 4.12
N GLU A 13 -76.27 -2.48 4.05
CA GLU A 13 -76.59 -1.46 5.09
C GLU A 13 -76.29 -1.80 6.58
N ALA A 14 -75.61 -0.99 7.40
CA ALA A 14 -75.05 0.37 7.29
C ALA A 14 -73.86 0.51 8.32
N GLU A 15 -73.32 1.65 8.79
CA GLU A 15 -73.66 3.09 8.72
C GLU A 15 -72.38 3.97 9.00
N LEU A 16 -72.59 5.29 9.11
CA LEU A 16 -71.80 6.39 9.70
C LEU A 16 -71.14 6.07 11.08
N ASP A 17 -70.11 6.78 11.58
CA ASP A 17 -69.58 8.10 11.20
C ASP A 17 -68.14 8.40 11.72
N CYS A 18 -67.58 9.52 11.22
CA CYS A 18 -66.63 10.45 11.86
C CYS A 18 -65.23 10.01 12.35
N GLU A 19 -64.24 10.59 11.65
CA GLU A 19 -62.91 11.00 12.12
C GLU A 19 -62.94 11.84 13.44
N PRO A 20 -61.87 11.90 14.27
CA PRO A 20 -60.59 12.46 13.79
C PRO A 20 -59.26 11.86 14.29
N VAL A 21 -58.26 12.13 13.47
CA VAL A 21 -56.81 11.96 13.65
C VAL A 21 -56.31 12.25 15.07
N SER A 22 -55.65 11.27 15.69
CA SER A 22 -54.60 11.52 16.68
C SER A 22 -53.50 10.44 16.62
N SER A 23 -52.24 10.88 16.56
CA SER A 23 -51.08 9.98 16.69
C SER A 23 -50.92 9.56 18.16
N PRO A 24 -50.44 8.33 18.43
CA PRO A 24 -49.15 8.29 19.14
C PRO A 24 -48.23 7.13 18.74
N TYR A 25 -46.99 7.45 18.40
CA TYR A 25 -45.89 6.49 18.58
C TYR A 25 -45.55 6.42 20.07
N SER A 26 -46.04 5.40 20.77
CA SER A 26 -45.50 4.98 22.08
C SER A 26 -45.20 3.48 22.05
N SER A 27 -43.91 3.14 22.05
CA SER A 27 -43.43 1.76 21.97
C SER A 27 -42.78 1.32 23.28
N SER A 28 -43.61 0.84 24.22
CA SER A 28 -43.13 0.13 25.41
C SER A 28 -42.89 -1.35 25.06
N ALA A 29 -41.65 -1.70 24.73
CA ALA A 29 -41.25 -3.09 24.55
C ALA A 29 -41.08 -3.78 25.91
N SER A 30 -41.85 -4.84 26.17
CA SER A 30 -41.54 -5.82 27.23
C SER A 30 -41.24 -7.17 26.59
N CYS A 31 -40.03 -7.68 26.81
CA CYS A 31 -39.56 -8.91 26.19
C CYS A 31 -39.93 -10.11 27.07
N SER A 32 -40.69 -11.05 26.52
CA SER A 32 -40.84 -12.39 27.10
C SER A 32 -40.36 -13.42 26.08
N GLN A 33 -39.19 -14.02 26.34
CA GLN A 33 -38.61 -15.02 25.47
C GLN A 33 -39.38 -16.35 25.56
N LYS A 34 -39.91 -16.83 24.44
CA LYS A 34 -40.11 -18.27 24.21
C LYS A 34 -39.47 -18.66 22.89
N LYS A 35 -38.54 -19.61 22.95
CA LYS A 35 -38.02 -20.33 21.78
C LYS A 35 -39.16 -21.15 21.19
N SER A 36 -39.47 -20.94 19.92
CA SER A 36 -40.12 -21.96 19.09
C SER A 36 -39.68 -21.77 17.63
N THR A 37 -39.59 -22.90 16.94
CA THR A 37 -39.31 -23.12 15.52
C THR A 37 -39.37 -21.90 14.57
N SER A 38 -38.27 -21.69 13.83
CA SER A 38 -38.16 -20.71 12.73
C SER A 38 -39.03 -21.10 11.51
N GLN A 39 -40.35 -20.96 11.62
CA GLN A 39 -41.17 -20.75 10.43
C GLN A 39 -40.94 -19.33 9.93
N VAL A 40 -40.60 -19.19 8.65
CA VAL A 40 -40.54 -17.87 7.99
C VAL A 40 -41.98 -17.40 7.80
N GLU A 41 -42.49 -16.68 8.80
CA GLU A 41 -43.80 -16.04 8.76
C GLU A 41 -43.82 -15.01 7.62
N ARG A 42 -44.37 -15.41 6.47
CA ARG A 42 -44.62 -14.50 5.34
C ARG A 42 -45.67 -13.48 5.77
N ARG A 43 -45.22 -12.35 6.33
CA ARG A 43 -46.07 -11.19 6.59
C ARG A 43 -46.74 -10.77 5.28
N ARG A 44 -48.03 -11.05 5.14
CA ARG A 44 -48.86 -10.49 4.07
C ARG A 44 -49.02 -9.01 4.35
N ILE A 45 -48.41 -8.18 3.51
CA ILE A 45 -48.57 -6.73 3.57
C ILE A 45 -49.88 -6.40 2.84
N PHE A 46 -50.93 -6.12 3.60
CA PHE A 46 -52.18 -5.59 3.07
C PHE A 46 -52.02 -4.09 2.86
N LEU A 47 -51.94 -3.68 1.59
CA LEU A 47 -51.81 -2.28 1.18
C LEU A 47 -53.10 -1.85 0.49
N ASN A 48 -53.98 -1.18 1.23
CA ASN A 48 -55.15 -0.52 0.66
C ASN A 48 -54.87 0.99 0.59
N ARG A 49 -54.57 1.49 -0.61
CA ARG A 49 -54.34 2.91 -0.90
C ARG A 49 -54.75 3.20 -2.35
N PRO A 50 -55.22 4.43 -2.67
CA PRO A 50 -55.51 4.80 -4.04
C PRO A 50 -54.26 4.71 -4.94
N VAL A 51 -54.49 4.44 -6.23
CA VAL A 51 -53.44 4.51 -7.25
C VAL A 51 -53.25 5.98 -7.61
N LEU A 52 -52.15 6.56 -7.12
CA LEU A 52 -51.77 7.96 -7.34
C LEU A 52 -50.75 8.03 -8.48
N THR A 53 -50.94 8.99 -9.39
CA THR A 53 -49.90 9.39 -10.36
C THR A 53 -48.88 10.33 -9.70
N THR A 54 -47.80 10.67 -10.40
CA THR A 54 -46.79 11.62 -9.90
C THR A 54 -47.39 12.97 -9.56
N ASP A 55 -48.36 13.41 -10.37
CA ASP A 55 -48.96 14.74 -10.31
C ASP A 55 -49.98 14.82 -9.16
N ASP A 56 -50.68 13.70 -8.88
CA ASP A 56 -51.52 13.55 -7.68
C ASP A 56 -50.67 13.56 -6.40
N LEU A 57 -49.44 13.03 -6.46
CA LEU A 57 -48.55 12.98 -5.30
C LEU A 57 -47.91 14.34 -5.00
N GLU A 58 -47.53 15.09 -6.04
CA GLU A 58 -46.95 16.44 -5.94
C GLU A 58 -47.99 17.51 -5.59
N SER A 59 -49.27 17.26 -5.85
CA SER A 59 -50.38 18.10 -5.39
C SER A 59 -50.87 17.74 -3.98
N ALA A 60 -50.91 16.46 -3.61
CA ALA A 60 -51.31 16.02 -2.26
C ALA A 60 -50.23 16.27 -1.19
N PHE A 61 -48.95 16.23 -1.56
CA PHE A 61 -47.84 16.53 -0.67
C PHE A 61 -47.04 17.71 -1.20
N VAL A 62 -46.98 18.79 -0.42
CA VAL A 62 -46.15 19.96 -0.72
C VAL A 62 -44.67 19.56 -0.68
N LEU A 63 -44.17 19.07 -1.81
CA LEU A 63 -42.74 19.02 -2.10
C LEU A 63 -42.22 20.45 -1.97
N GLN A 64 -41.39 20.71 -0.94
CA GLN A 64 -40.80 22.04 -0.76
C GLN A 64 -40.08 22.43 -2.06
N PRO A 65 -40.58 23.43 -2.81
CA PRO A 65 -40.09 23.69 -4.14
C PRO A 65 -38.64 24.15 -4.03
N ASN A 66 -37.74 23.36 -4.64
CA ASN A 66 -36.29 23.56 -4.72
C ASN A 66 -35.79 24.84 -4.03
N VAL A 67 -35.29 24.71 -2.80
CA VAL A 67 -34.50 25.76 -2.15
C VAL A 67 -33.47 26.23 -3.17
N HIS A 68 -33.66 27.46 -3.66
CA HIS A 68 -33.04 27.94 -4.88
C HIS A 68 -31.53 27.75 -4.76
N LYS A 69 -30.95 26.79 -5.49
CA LYS A 69 -29.53 26.42 -5.30
C LYS A 69 -28.72 27.70 -5.54
N PRO A 70 -28.08 28.30 -4.51
CA PRO A 70 -27.46 29.60 -4.68
C PRO A 70 -26.42 29.49 -5.78
N SER A 71 -26.43 30.44 -6.71
CA SER A 71 -25.57 30.46 -7.89
C SER A 71 -24.11 30.18 -7.49
N VAL A 72 -23.34 29.53 -8.36
CA VAL A 72 -21.94 29.15 -8.04
C VAL A 72 -21.13 30.37 -7.56
N CYS A 73 -21.39 31.54 -8.14
CA CYS A 73 -20.80 32.81 -7.71
C CYS A 73 -21.20 33.23 -6.27
N SER A 74 -22.49 33.12 -5.90
CA SER A 74 -22.93 33.41 -4.52
C SER A 74 -22.41 32.37 -3.51
N ARG A 75 -22.26 31.10 -3.91
CA ARG A 75 -21.57 30.08 -3.08
C ARG A 75 -20.09 30.36 -2.89
N LEU A 76 -19.38 30.87 -3.91
CA LEU A 76 -17.99 31.32 -3.76
C LEU A 76 -17.91 32.55 -2.86
N LYS A 77 -18.75 33.57 -3.09
CA LYS A 77 -18.78 34.82 -2.30
C LYS A 77 -18.99 34.55 -0.81
N ASN A 78 -19.94 33.67 -0.47
CA ASN A 78 -20.22 33.34 0.92
C ASN A 78 -19.08 32.54 1.57
N ARG A 79 -18.45 31.59 0.86
CA ARG A 79 -17.24 30.91 1.38
C ARG A 79 -16.05 31.85 1.58
N CYS A 80 -15.82 32.80 0.67
CA CYS A 80 -14.76 33.80 0.87
C CYS A 80 -15.05 34.67 2.10
N HIS A 81 -16.32 35.03 2.34
CA HIS A 81 -16.71 35.85 3.49
C HIS A 81 -16.57 35.11 4.83
N GLU A 82 -16.90 33.81 4.90
CA GLU A 82 -16.69 32.99 6.11
C GLU A 82 -15.20 32.77 6.45
N VAL A 83 -14.34 32.66 5.42
CA VAL A 83 -12.89 32.49 5.58
C VAL A 83 -12.19 33.80 5.97
N CYS A 84 -12.68 34.96 5.51
CA CYS A 84 -12.04 36.26 5.74
C CYS A 84 -12.48 37.00 7.03
N ALA A 85 -13.38 36.43 7.84
CA ALA A 85 -13.78 37.06 9.10
C ALA A 85 -12.62 37.05 10.14
N PRO A 86 -12.17 38.19 10.68
CA PRO A 86 -10.90 38.27 11.43
C PRO A 86 -10.88 37.47 12.74
N ARG A 87 -12.03 37.29 13.41
CA ARG A 87 -12.15 36.39 14.59
C ARG A 87 -12.26 34.91 14.20
N SER A 88 -12.70 34.61 12.98
CA SER A 88 -12.71 33.24 12.45
C SER A 88 -11.32 32.80 12.04
N CYS A 89 -10.45 33.72 11.59
CA CYS A 89 -9.13 33.39 11.04
C CYS A 89 -8.19 32.66 12.02
N VAL A 90 -8.17 33.00 13.32
CA VAL A 90 -7.38 32.27 14.33
C VAL A 90 -7.93 30.86 14.59
N ARG A 91 -9.26 30.72 14.64
CA ARG A 91 -9.92 29.42 14.85
C ARG A 91 -9.86 28.55 13.60
N CYS A 92 -9.91 29.15 12.42
CA CYS A 92 -9.67 28.54 11.12
C CYS A 92 -8.21 28.12 10.98
N GLY A 93 -7.25 28.95 11.40
CA GLY A 93 -5.83 28.62 11.48
C GLY A 93 -5.56 27.43 12.40
N TYR A 94 -6.10 27.42 13.62
CA TYR A 94 -6.02 26.27 14.53
C TYR A 94 -6.67 25.00 13.96
N THR A 95 -7.84 25.14 13.33
CA THR A 95 -8.57 24.02 12.71
C THR A 95 -7.83 23.50 11.47
N CYS A 96 -7.26 24.37 10.65
CA CYS A 96 -6.47 24.03 9.47
C CYS A 96 -5.13 23.39 9.86
N LEU A 97 -4.46 23.92 10.89
CA LEU A 97 -3.27 23.31 11.49
C LEU A 97 -3.58 21.90 12.03
N LYS A 98 -4.71 21.72 12.73
CA LYS A 98 -5.20 20.41 13.18
C LYS A 98 -5.51 19.47 12.01
N TYR A 99 -6.05 19.98 10.89
CA TYR A 99 -6.27 19.18 9.68
C TYR A 99 -4.99 18.91 8.86
N SER A 100 -3.94 19.72 9.04
CA SER A 100 -2.66 19.65 8.31
C SER A 100 -1.57 18.87 9.05
N LEU A 101 -1.65 18.76 10.38
CA LEU A 101 -0.78 17.95 11.24
C LEU A 101 -1.64 16.98 12.06
N PRO A 102 -2.06 15.83 11.48
CA PRO A 102 -2.98 14.90 12.14
C PRO A 102 -2.35 14.23 13.37
N CYS A 103 -1.01 14.17 13.40
CA CYS A 103 -0.23 13.66 14.53
C CYS A 103 -0.62 14.32 15.86
N ILE A 104 -0.96 15.61 15.87
CA ILE A 104 -1.39 16.33 17.08
C ILE A 104 -2.71 15.77 17.61
N ASP A 105 -3.68 15.48 16.72
CA ASP A 105 -4.95 14.88 17.12
C ASP A 105 -4.79 13.42 17.56
N THR A 106 -3.88 12.67 16.94
CA THR A 106 -3.52 11.32 17.38
C THR A 106 -2.94 11.32 18.79
N VAL A 107 -1.96 12.18 19.07
CA VAL A 107 -1.28 12.26 20.38
C VAL A 107 -2.20 12.79 21.48
N LEU A 108 -3.06 13.77 21.18
CA LEU A 108 -4.00 14.34 22.15
C LEU A 108 -5.09 13.35 22.58
N ASN A 109 -5.55 12.47 21.70
CA ASN A 109 -6.55 11.44 22.01
C ASN A 109 -5.92 10.10 22.45
N TYR A 110 -4.60 10.05 22.67
CA TYR A 110 -3.88 8.82 22.93
C TYR A 110 -4.05 8.29 24.38
N ARG A 111 -4.30 6.98 24.53
CA ARG A 111 -4.49 6.34 25.84
C ARG A 111 -3.18 5.78 26.39
N TRP A 112 -2.31 6.68 26.82
CA TRP A 112 -0.97 6.40 27.36
C TRP A 112 -0.83 5.21 28.33
N ARG A 113 -1.84 4.90 29.16
CA ARG A 113 -1.78 3.78 30.12
C ARG A 113 -2.10 2.41 29.54
N SER A 114 -2.82 2.34 28.43
CA SER A 114 -3.26 1.08 27.79
C SER A 114 -2.38 0.75 26.61
N ASP A 115 -2.19 1.72 25.72
CA ASP A 115 -1.76 1.43 24.35
C ASP A 115 -0.23 1.62 24.17
N PHE A 116 0.43 2.40 25.05
CA PHE A 116 1.85 2.74 24.94
C PHE A 116 2.78 1.53 24.89
N LEU A 117 2.57 0.52 25.75
CA LEU A 117 3.42 -0.67 25.75
C LEU A 117 3.18 -1.53 24.50
N ALA A 118 1.94 -1.65 24.03
CA ALA A 118 1.62 -2.39 22.82
C ALA A 118 2.21 -1.74 21.56
N ASP A 119 2.11 -0.41 21.47
CA ASP A 119 2.66 0.38 20.36
C ASP A 119 4.20 0.43 20.41
N LEU A 120 4.81 0.46 21.60
CA LEU A 120 6.28 0.39 21.76
C LEU A 120 6.83 -0.95 21.30
N PHE A 121 6.25 -2.08 21.75
CA PHE A 121 6.73 -3.41 21.36
C PHE A 121 6.42 -3.75 19.90
N SER A 122 5.27 -3.34 19.36
CA SER A 122 4.97 -3.51 17.94
C SER A 122 5.86 -2.62 17.06
N GLY A 123 6.08 -1.35 17.44
CA GLY A 123 7.00 -0.44 16.76
C GLY A 123 8.45 -0.93 16.76
N LEU A 124 8.94 -1.44 17.89
CA LEU A 124 10.26 -2.07 17.98
C LEU A 124 10.36 -3.30 17.06
N THR A 125 9.34 -4.16 17.04
CA THR A 125 9.30 -5.37 16.21
C THR A 125 9.30 -5.03 14.71
N VAL A 126 8.47 -4.06 14.30
CA VAL A 126 8.42 -3.58 12.90
C VAL A 126 9.73 -2.89 12.51
N GLY A 127 10.31 -2.08 13.39
CA GLY A 127 11.62 -1.46 13.17
C GLY A 127 12.73 -2.50 12.94
N VAL A 128 12.76 -3.54 13.78
CA VAL A 128 13.68 -4.69 13.65
C VAL A 128 13.48 -5.44 12.33
N MET A 129 12.24 -5.69 11.89
CA MET A 129 11.95 -6.34 10.61
C MET A 129 12.34 -5.48 9.39
N ASN A 130 12.19 -4.16 9.49
CA ASN A 130 12.52 -3.23 8.41
C ASN A 130 14.02 -3.10 8.10
N VAL A 131 14.91 -3.53 9.00
CA VAL A 131 16.38 -3.48 8.80
C VAL A 131 16.83 -4.42 7.66
N PRO A 132 16.69 -5.76 7.75
CA PRO A 132 17.10 -6.66 6.68
C PRO A 132 16.26 -6.47 5.41
N GLN A 133 14.96 -6.18 5.53
CA GLN A 133 14.08 -5.90 4.40
C GLN A 133 14.54 -4.67 3.61
N GLY A 134 14.91 -3.59 4.30
CA GLY A 134 15.42 -2.36 3.68
C GLY A 134 16.71 -2.59 2.91
N MET A 135 17.67 -3.29 3.51
CA MET A 135 18.94 -3.65 2.87
C MET A 135 18.71 -4.45 1.57
N ALA A 136 17.90 -5.51 1.63
CA ALA A 136 17.62 -6.37 0.48
C ALA A 136 16.91 -5.62 -0.66
N TYR A 137 16.00 -4.70 -0.34
CA TYR A 137 15.27 -3.93 -1.34
C TYR A 137 16.11 -2.80 -1.96
N ALA A 138 17.05 -2.21 -1.23
CA ALA A 138 18.04 -1.30 -1.83
C ALA A 138 18.94 -2.02 -2.84
N MET A 139 19.38 -3.25 -2.54
CA MET A 139 20.12 -4.08 -3.49
C MET A 139 19.30 -4.41 -4.75
N LEU A 140 17.99 -4.68 -4.61
CA LEU A 140 17.08 -4.84 -5.76
C LEU A 140 16.98 -3.57 -6.63
N ALA A 141 17.07 -2.38 -6.02
CA ALA A 141 17.12 -1.11 -6.75
C ALA A 141 18.49 -0.82 -7.38
N GLY A 142 19.49 -1.70 -7.21
CA GLY A 142 20.86 -1.53 -7.71
C GLY A 142 21.71 -0.54 -6.90
N LEU A 143 21.26 -0.19 -5.69
CA LEU A 143 21.87 0.78 -4.78
C LEU A 143 22.59 0.08 -3.61
N PRO A 144 23.58 0.74 -2.97
CA PRO A 144 24.18 0.24 -1.73
C PRO A 144 23.12 0.02 -0.61
N PRO A 145 23.24 -1.05 0.20
CA PRO A 145 22.26 -1.40 1.25
C PRO A 145 21.92 -0.28 2.25
N VAL A 146 22.89 0.62 2.51
CA VAL A 146 22.76 1.76 3.43
C VAL A 146 21.60 2.68 3.05
N TYR A 147 21.32 2.88 1.75
CA TYR A 147 20.20 3.70 1.31
C TYR A 147 18.84 3.09 1.68
N GLY A 148 18.75 1.76 1.77
CA GLY A 148 17.57 1.07 2.27
C GLY A 148 17.29 1.38 3.74
N LEU A 149 18.33 1.47 4.56
CA LEU A 149 18.21 1.88 5.96
C LEU A 149 17.78 3.34 6.11
N TYR A 150 18.31 4.26 5.27
CA TYR A 150 17.85 5.64 5.25
C TYR A 150 16.35 5.74 4.92
N VAL A 151 15.86 5.02 3.92
CA VAL A 151 14.43 4.98 3.58
C VAL A 151 13.61 4.36 4.71
N SER A 152 14.05 3.24 5.30
CA SER A 152 13.37 2.57 6.42
C SER A 152 13.33 3.38 7.73
N PHE A 153 14.21 4.38 7.90
CA PHE A 153 14.20 5.29 9.06
C PHE A 153 13.46 6.60 8.79
N ILE A 154 13.73 7.25 7.66
CA ILE A 154 13.18 8.58 7.34
C ILE A 154 11.71 8.50 6.92
N SER A 155 11.28 7.43 6.24
CA SER A 155 9.89 7.32 5.75
C SER A 155 8.86 7.17 6.88
N PRO A 156 9.05 6.29 7.90
CA PRO A 156 8.16 6.26 9.06
C PRO A 156 8.18 7.57 9.84
N LEU A 157 9.36 8.21 9.98
CA LEU A 157 9.49 9.47 10.72
C LEU A 157 8.68 10.60 10.07
N LEU A 158 8.82 10.81 8.76
CA LEU A 158 8.04 11.80 8.01
C LEU A 158 6.53 11.47 8.04
N TYR A 159 6.19 10.18 7.90
CA TYR A 159 4.80 9.74 7.97
C TYR A 159 4.19 9.91 9.37
N ALA A 160 4.96 9.76 10.46
CA ALA A 160 4.47 9.98 11.81
C ALA A 160 4.04 11.44 12.06
N PHE A 161 4.65 12.42 11.40
CA PHE A 161 4.25 13.83 11.49
C PHE A 161 3.08 14.21 10.56
N LEU A 162 3.04 13.66 9.35
CA LEU A 162 2.11 14.09 8.28
C LEU A 162 0.93 13.14 8.04
N GLY A 163 1.05 11.89 8.50
CA GLY A 163 0.12 10.79 8.23
C GLY A 163 -1.22 10.91 8.95
N ARG A 164 -2.28 10.43 8.30
CA ARG A 164 -3.67 10.40 8.85
C ARG A 164 -4.01 9.09 9.56
N CYS A 165 -3.38 7.98 9.18
CA CYS A 165 -3.66 6.65 9.71
C CYS A 165 -2.49 6.21 10.62
N PRO A 166 -2.65 6.18 11.95
CA PRO A 166 -1.52 5.98 12.87
C PRO A 166 -0.99 4.54 12.92
N GLN A 167 -1.75 3.55 12.44
CA GLN A 167 -1.32 2.14 12.36
C GLN A 167 -0.47 1.82 11.12
N LEU A 168 -0.32 2.76 10.17
CA LEU A 168 0.46 2.54 8.95
C LEU A 168 1.92 2.95 9.18
N SER A 169 2.85 2.03 8.88
CA SER A 169 4.28 2.34 8.80
C SER A 169 4.71 2.28 7.33
N LEU A 170 5.40 3.32 6.85
CA LEU A 170 5.94 3.36 5.49
C LEU A 170 7.39 2.90 5.48
N GLY A 171 7.76 2.05 4.51
CA GLY A 171 9.13 1.59 4.34
C GLY A 171 9.45 1.27 2.88
N THR A 172 10.55 0.56 2.65
CA THR A 172 10.92 0.04 1.33
C THR A 172 9.96 -1.04 0.86
N PHE A 173 9.59 -1.02 -0.43
CA PHE A 173 8.76 -2.05 -1.08
C PHE A 173 9.50 -2.68 -2.27
N ALA A 174 9.42 -4.01 -2.42
CA ALA A 174 10.11 -4.75 -3.48
C ALA A 174 9.73 -4.27 -4.90
N VAL A 175 8.42 -4.07 -5.15
CA VAL A 175 7.90 -3.65 -6.46
C VAL A 175 8.43 -2.26 -6.86
N VAL A 176 8.42 -1.31 -5.92
CA VAL A 176 8.96 0.04 -6.14
C VAL A 176 10.46 -0.01 -6.42
N SER A 177 11.18 -0.89 -5.74
CA SER A 177 12.64 -1.06 -5.91
C SER A 177 12.99 -1.56 -7.32
N LEU A 178 12.25 -2.52 -7.86
CA LEU A 178 12.40 -2.98 -9.26
C LEU A 178 11.99 -1.91 -10.27
N LEU A 179 10.93 -1.14 -9.99
CA LEU A 179 10.50 -0.04 -10.85
C LEU A 179 11.51 1.12 -10.87
N LEU A 180 12.33 1.28 -9.83
CA LEU A 180 13.44 2.25 -9.78
C LEU A 180 14.71 1.74 -10.49
N PHE A 181 15.02 0.44 -10.38
CA PHE A 181 16.23 -0.16 -10.96
C PHE A 181 16.40 0.16 -12.46
N GLU A 182 15.35 -0.07 -13.25
CA GLU A 182 15.43 0.03 -14.71
C GLU A 182 15.63 1.47 -15.22
N PRO A 183 14.89 2.50 -14.72
CA PRO A 183 15.22 3.90 -14.98
C PRO A 183 16.64 4.29 -14.53
N ILE A 184 17.05 3.89 -13.32
CA ILE A 184 18.39 4.21 -12.79
C ILE A 184 19.47 3.64 -13.73
N LYS A 185 19.36 2.37 -14.12
CA LYS A 185 20.26 1.71 -15.07
C LYS A 185 20.35 2.49 -16.38
N ARG A 186 19.22 2.77 -17.04
CA ARG A 186 19.18 3.51 -18.33
C ARG A 186 19.83 4.88 -18.24
N LEU A 187 19.48 5.67 -17.22
CA LEU A 187 20.01 7.02 -17.01
C LEU A 187 21.51 7.00 -16.71
N CYS A 188 21.99 6.04 -15.92
CA CYS A 188 23.42 5.87 -15.68
C CYS A 188 24.17 5.49 -16.96
N ASP A 189 23.65 4.52 -17.73
CA ASP A 189 24.25 4.10 -19.00
C ASP A 189 24.30 5.26 -20.02
N GLU A 190 23.29 6.12 -20.04
CA GLU A 190 23.22 7.31 -20.91
C GLU A 190 24.20 8.42 -20.48
N ILE A 191 24.30 8.70 -19.18
CA ILE A 191 25.28 9.67 -18.65
C ILE A 191 26.71 9.19 -18.89
N VAL A 192 26.99 7.90 -18.68
CA VAL A 192 28.31 7.31 -18.95
C VAL A 192 28.65 7.41 -20.45
N LYS A 193 27.72 7.10 -21.35
CA LYS A 193 27.92 7.30 -22.81
C LYS A 193 28.09 8.77 -23.21
N SER A 194 27.48 9.70 -22.48
CA SER A 194 27.59 11.14 -22.74
C SER A 194 28.90 11.74 -22.21
N SER A 195 29.48 11.13 -21.18
CA SER A 195 30.73 11.56 -20.54
C SER A 195 31.97 10.88 -21.16
N SER A 196 31.84 9.60 -21.53
CA SER A 196 32.89 8.83 -22.20
C SER A 196 32.75 8.93 -23.72
N GLY A 197 33.47 9.88 -24.31
CA GLY A 197 33.57 10.00 -25.77
C GLY A 197 34.23 8.77 -26.39
N ASN A 198 33.43 7.88 -26.97
CA ASN A 198 33.85 6.70 -27.76
C ASN A 198 34.66 5.61 -27.04
N GLU A 199 34.54 5.43 -25.72
CA GLU A 199 35.07 4.22 -25.05
C GLU A 199 33.98 3.42 -24.32
N THR A 200 33.87 2.13 -24.68
CA THR A 200 32.77 1.23 -24.32
C THR A 200 32.95 0.56 -22.95
N THR A 201 32.91 1.34 -21.88
CA THR A 201 32.73 0.79 -20.51
C THR A 201 31.26 0.57 -20.21
N SER A 202 30.73 -0.58 -20.64
CA SER A 202 29.40 -1.05 -20.23
C SER A 202 29.38 -1.42 -18.75
N TYR A 203 28.71 -0.62 -17.92
CA TYR A 203 28.47 -0.96 -16.52
C TYR A 203 27.56 -2.19 -16.42
N MET A 204 28.02 -3.24 -15.73
CA MET A 204 27.19 -4.42 -15.49
C MET A 204 26.13 -4.12 -14.43
N GLY A 205 24.88 -3.96 -14.88
CA GLY A 205 23.71 -4.00 -14.00
C GLY A 205 23.59 -5.37 -13.31
N PHE A 206 23.06 -5.38 -12.08
CA PHE A 206 22.92 -6.52 -11.17
C PHE A 206 24.15 -6.95 -10.33
N VAL A 207 25.27 -6.21 -10.33
CA VAL A 207 26.23 -6.34 -9.23
C VAL A 207 25.74 -5.50 -8.03
N PRO A 208 25.42 -6.10 -6.87
CA PRO A 208 25.16 -5.34 -5.65
C PRO A 208 26.45 -4.66 -5.20
N VAL A 209 26.38 -3.36 -4.90
CA VAL A 209 27.55 -2.58 -4.46
C VAL A 209 27.86 -2.89 -2.99
N CYS A 210 28.46 -4.06 -2.79
CA CYS A 210 29.08 -4.52 -1.56
C CYS A 210 30.51 -4.96 -1.94
N TYR A 211 31.42 -3.99 -2.11
CA TYR A 211 32.79 -4.19 -2.58
C TYR A 211 32.90 -4.94 -3.93
N ALA A 212 32.87 -4.20 -5.03
CA ALA A 212 33.58 -4.65 -6.23
C ALA A 212 35.08 -4.41 -5.96
N PRO A 213 35.93 -5.45 -5.85
CA PRO A 213 37.37 -5.25 -5.80
C PRO A 213 37.86 -4.70 -7.15
N ASP A 214 39.00 -4.01 -7.11
CA ASP A 214 39.60 -3.33 -8.25
C ASP A 214 39.98 -4.27 -9.43
N ILE A 215 40.35 -3.61 -10.53
CA ILE A 215 41.11 -4.15 -11.67
C ILE A 215 40.29 -5.00 -12.66
N VAL A 216 39.77 -4.32 -13.70
CA VAL A 216 39.67 -4.93 -15.03
C VAL A 216 41.04 -4.80 -15.70
N ASP A 217 41.81 -5.88 -15.74
CA ASP A 217 43.06 -5.91 -16.50
C ASP A 217 42.77 -5.82 -18.00
N VAL A 218 42.93 -4.62 -18.56
CA VAL A 218 42.96 -4.42 -20.01
C VAL A 218 44.32 -4.92 -20.51
N PRO A 219 44.39 -5.94 -21.39
CA PRO A 219 45.64 -6.63 -21.73
C PRO A 219 46.53 -5.86 -22.72
N THR A 220 46.55 -4.52 -22.64
CA THR A 220 47.15 -3.65 -23.67
C THR A 220 47.91 -2.46 -23.09
N GLY A 221 48.80 -2.70 -22.12
CA GLY A 221 50.00 -1.86 -21.84
C GLY A 221 49.82 -0.37 -21.46
N GLY A 222 48.59 0.14 -21.40
CA GLY A 222 48.28 1.53 -21.10
C GLY A 222 48.02 1.72 -19.61
N ARG A 223 48.84 2.55 -18.94
CA ARG A 223 48.50 3.09 -17.63
C ARG A 223 47.38 4.10 -17.79
N VAL A 224 46.13 3.64 -17.84
CA VAL A 224 44.97 4.50 -17.53
C VAL A 224 45.23 5.08 -16.15
N ILE A 225 45.17 6.42 -16.03
CA ILE A 225 45.29 7.07 -14.73
C ILE A 225 44.02 6.72 -13.96
N GLY A 226 44.12 5.66 -13.14
CA GLY A 226 43.06 5.23 -12.23
C GLY A 226 42.76 6.37 -11.25
N LEU A 227 41.74 7.15 -11.58
CA LEU A 227 41.34 8.33 -10.84
C LEU A 227 40.58 7.94 -9.55
N GLY A 228 41.29 7.35 -8.59
CA GLY A 228 40.84 7.12 -7.21
C GLY A 228 39.46 6.45 -7.08
N THR A 229 39.35 5.17 -7.42
CA THR A 229 38.11 4.37 -7.35
C THR A 229 37.55 4.12 -5.94
N GLU A 230 38.13 4.69 -4.88
CA GLU A 230 37.49 4.78 -3.55
C GLU A 230 36.59 6.02 -3.37
N LYS A 231 36.61 6.97 -4.31
CA LYS A 231 35.74 8.17 -4.30
C LYS A 231 35.10 8.49 -5.65
N LEU A 232 34.96 7.50 -6.53
CA LEU A 232 33.99 7.63 -7.61
C LEU A 232 32.60 7.72 -6.97
N ILE A 233 32.00 8.91 -7.08
CA ILE A 233 30.61 9.15 -6.67
C ILE A 233 29.75 8.16 -7.45
N ASP A 234 29.19 7.16 -6.76
CA ASP A 234 28.22 6.27 -7.37
C ASP A 234 27.04 7.12 -7.84
N ILE A 235 26.92 7.25 -9.16
CA ILE A 235 25.94 8.13 -9.79
C ILE A 235 24.53 7.57 -9.64
N ARG A 236 24.41 6.25 -9.34
CA ARG A 236 23.12 5.57 -9.12
C ARG A 236 22.33 6.19 -7.96
N PRO A 237 22.89 6.41 -6.74
CA PRO A 237 22.29 7.24 -5.71
C PRO A 237 21.80 8.61 -6.18
N VAL A 238 22.59 9.36 -6.96
CA VAL A 238 22.22 10.72 -7.41
C VAL A 238 21.02 10.66 -8.36
N VAL A 239 21.01 9.72 -9.30
CA VAL A 239 19.88 9.45 -10.20
C VAL A 239 18.65 8.99 -9.40
N ALA A 240 18.82 8.12 -8.39
CA ALA A 240 17.73 7.68 -7.53
C ALA A 240 17.12 8.82 -6.72
N PHE A 241 17.94 9.71 -6.14
CA PHE A 241 17.47 10.88 -5.39
C PHE A 241 16.71 11.88 -6.28
N THR A 242 17.24 12.18 -7.48
CA THR A 242 16.54 13.09 -8.42
C THR A 242 15.22 12.50 -8.91
N LEU A 243 15.18 11.21 -9.23
CA LEU A 243 13.95 10.51 -9.64
C LEU A 243 12.91 10.44 -8.51
N THR A 244 13.31 10.08 -7.29
CA THR A 244 12.40 10.02 -6.14
C THR A 244 11.91 11.41 -5.71
N PHE A 245 12.74 12.44 -5.82
CA PHE A 245 12.33 13.84 -5.60
C PHE A 245 11.30 14.30 -6.64
N LEU A 246 11.49 13.97 -7.92
CA LEU A 246 10.51 14.24 -8.98
C LEU A 246 9.18 13.52 -8.72
N VAL A 247 9.22 12.24 -8.35
CA VAL A 247 8.03 11.47 -7.95
C VAL A 247 7.34 12.13 -6.74
N GLY A 248 8.09 12.65 -5.78
CA GLY A 248 7.56 13.42 -4.64
C GLY A 248 6.82 14.69 -5.08
N ILE A 249 7.38 15.48 -6.01
CA ILE A 249 6.71 16.66 -6.59
C ILE A 249 5.40 16.25 -7.28
N VAL A 250 5.42 15.17 -8.06
CA VAL A 250 4.21 14.65 -8.75
C VAL A 250 3.17 14.18 -7.73
N GLN A 251 3.56 13.48 -6.67
CA GLN A 251 2.67 13.07 -5.59
C GLN A 251 2.05 14.27 -4.85
N VAL A 252 2.83 15.33 -4.58
CA VAL A 252 2.31 16.58 -4.01
C VAL A 252 1.31 17.25 -4.97
N ALA A 253 1.60 17.32 -6.27
CA ALA A 253 0.67 17.86 -7.26
C ALA A 253 -0.65 17.07 -7.32
N ILE A 254 -0.58 15.73 -7.36
CA ILE A 254 -1.74 14.83 -7.29
C ILE A 254 -2.56 15.06 -6.00
N GLY A 255 -1.87 15.29 -4.87
CA GLY A 255 -2.48 15.63 -3.58
C GLY A 255 -3.17 17.00 -3.58
N LEU A 256 -2.55 18.02 -4.18
CA LEU A 256 -3.12 19.37 -4.33
C LEU A 256 -4.38 19.38 -5.19
N PHE A 257 -4.38 18.63 -6.31
CA PHE A 257 -5.57 18.41 -7.13
C PHE A 257 -6.59 17.43 -6.50
N ARG A 258 -6.31 16.90 -5.30
CA ARG A 258 -7.14 15.92 -4.56
C ARG A 258 -7.47 14.66 -5.35
N LEU A 259 -6.61 14.30 -6.31
CA LEU A 259 -6.77 13.13 -7.16
C LEU A 259 -6.59 11.79 -6.40
N GLY A 260 -6.25 11.81 -5.11
CA GLY A 260 -6.28 10.61 -4.25
C GLY A 260 -7.67 9.94 -4.19
N SER A 261 -8.76 10.68 -4.43
CA SER A 261 -10.09 10.06 -4.57
C SER A 261 -10.21 9.19 -5.84
N LEU A 262 -9.37 9.41 -6.86
CA LEU A 262 -9.35 8.60 -8.08
C LEU A 262 -8.80 7.19 -7.80
N THR A 263 -7.84 7.08 -6.89
CA THR A 263 -7.25 5.79 -6.45
C THR A 263 -8.30 4.87 -5.83
N CYS A 264 -9.33 5.42 -5.18
CA CYS A 264 -10.44 4.64 -4.62
C CYS A 264 -11.38 4.01 -5.67
N TYR A 265 -11.29 4.40 -6.94
CA TYR A 265 -12.05 3.80 -8.04
C TYR A 265 -11.31 2.66 -8.76
N MET A 266 -10.08 2.32 -8.33
CA MET A 266 -9.37 1.16 -8.85
C MET A 266 -10.08 -0.13 -8.43
N ALA A 267 -10.48 -0.94 -9.41
CA ALA A 267 -11.14 -2.21 -9.14
C ALA A 267 -10.21 -3.15 -8.33
N PRO A 268 -10.69 -3.82 -7.27
CA PRO A 268 -9.86 -4.71 -6.46
C PRO A 268 -9.09 -5.75 -7.30
N SER A 269 -9.77 -6.36 -8.26
CA SER A 269 -9.18 -7.34 -9.20
C SER A 269 -8.00 -6.79 -10.00
N MET A 270 -7.95 -5.48 -10.28
CA MET A 270 -6.82 -4.85 -10.96
C MET A 270 -5.61 -4.71 -10.02
N VAL A 271 -5.86 -4.36 -8.75
CA VAL A 271 -4.83 -4.25 -7.72
C VAL A 271 -4.24 -5.63 -7.39
N ASP A 272 -5.10 -6.63 -7.18
CA ASP A 272 -4.68 -8.01 -6.89
C ASP A 272 -3.90 -8.61 -8.07
N GLY A 273 -4.34 -8.36 -9.31
CA GLY A 273 -3.63 -8.77 -10.52
C GLY A 273 -2.25 -8.10 -10.64
N PHE A 274 -2.17 -6.79 -10.37
CA PHE A 274 -0.90 -6.05 -10.37
C PHE A 274 0.06 -6.55 -9.28
N VAL A 275 -0.42 -6.77 -8.06
CA VAL A 275 0.38 -7.30 -6.94
C VAL A 275 0.87 -8.72 -7.24
N THR A 276 0.01 -9.58 -7.78
CA THR A 276 0.38 -10.96 -8.17
C THR A 276 1.44 -10.98 -9.27
N GLY A 277 1.24 -10.21 -10.34
CA GLY A 277 2.24 -10.09 -11.42
C GLY A 277 3.56 -9.51 -10.94
N SER A 278 3.51 -8.53 -10.03
CA SER A 278 4.69 -7.95 -9.40
C SER A 278 5.41 -8.94 -8.48
N ALA A 279 4.69 -9.82 -7.77
CA ALA A 279 5.29 -10.86 -6.94
C ALA A 279 6.05 -11.90 -7.78
N PHE A 280 5.50 -12.32 -8.92
CA PHE A 280 6.25 -13.15 -9.89
C PHE A 280 7.48 -12.43 -10.42
N HIS A 281 7.38 -11.14 -10.76
CA HIS A 281 8.54 -10.35 -11.23
C HIS A 281 9.64 -10.22 -10.16
N VAL A 282 9.28 -10.04 -8.89
CA VAL A 282 10.23 -10.07 -7.76
C VAL A 282 10.88 -11.44 -7.60
N LEU A 283 10.12 -12.53 -7.71
CA LEU A 283 10.67 -13.89 -7.69
C LEU A 283 11.67 -14.10 -8.84
N THR A 284 11.33 -13.69 -10.07
CA THR A 284 12.24 -13.77 -11.22
C THR A 284 13.52 -12.95 -10.99
N SER A 285 13.44 -11.76 -10.38
CA SER A 285 14.63 -10.96 -10.07
C SER A 285 15.52 -11.56 -8.98
N GLN A 286 15.00 -12.44 -8.12
CA GLN A 286 15.76 -13.07 -7.04
C GLN A 286 16.34 -14.44 -7.42
N ILE A 287 15.89 -15.05 -8.53
CA ILE A 287 16.36 -16.39 -8.92
C ILE A 287 17.87 -16.44 -9.24
N SER A 288 18.43 -15.37 -9.79
CA SER A 288 19.88 -15.21 -10.00
C SER A 288 20.65 -15.28 -8.69
N SER A 289 20.20 -14.52 -7.68
CA SER A 289 20.77 -14.46 -6.34
C SER A 289 20.70 -15.80 -5.61
N LEU A 290 19.56 -16.51 -5.72
CA LEU A 290 19.36 -17.81 -5.06
C LEU A 290 20.32 -18.91 -5.57
N PHE A 291 20.68 -18.88 -6.85
CA PHE A 291 21.57 -19.86 -7.50
C PHE A 291 23.03 -19.36 -7.60
N GLY A 292 23.33 -18.13 -7.16
CA GLY A 292 24.67 -17.54 -7.22
C GLY A 292 25.18 -17.23 -8.65
N ILE A 293 24.28 -17.13 -9.63
CA ILE A 293 24.66 -16.91 -11.04
C ILE A 293 24.74 -15.40 -11.32
N THR A 294 25.96 -14.87 -11.41
CA THR A 294 26.24 -13.44 -11.62
C THR A 294 25.91 -12.94 -13.03
N ARG A 295 25.61 -13.83 -13.98
CA ARG A 295 25.67 -13.56 -15.42
C ARG A 295 24.32 -13.57 -16.16
N ILE A 296 23.22 -13.24 -15.48
CA ILE A 296 21.90 -13.18 -16.12
C ILE A 296 21.57 -11.74 -16.55
N THR A 297 22.21 -11.28 -17.63
CA THR A 297 21.76 -10.07 -18.35
C THR A 297 20.43 -10.37 -19.04
N GLY A 298 19.34 -9.95 -18.40
CA GLY A 298 18.05 -9.73 -19.08
C GLY A 298 18.08 -8.38 -19.78
N ASP A 299 17.83 -8.38 -21.10
CA ASP A 299 17.72 -7.15 -21.87
C ASP A 299 16.47 -6.35 -21.49
N SER A 300 16.62 -5.04 -21.52
CA SER A 300 15.63 -4.03 -21.13
C SER A 300 14.48 -3.93 -22.14
N GLY A 301 13.52 -4.85 -22.11
CA GLY A 301 12.42 -4.90 -23.09
C GLY A 301 11.16 -5.66 -22.67
N ILE A 302 10.15 -5.61 -23.55
CA ILE A 302 8.90 -6.37 -23.38
C ILE A 302 9.20 -7.85 -23.62
N GLY A 303 8.85 -8.72 -22.66
CA GLY A 303 9.26 -10.13 -22.66
C GLY A 303 10.62 -10.43 -21.98
N SER A 304 11.29 -9.43 -21.40
CA SER A 304 12.54 -9.61 -20.62
C SER A 304 12.46 -10.73 -19.57
N LEU A 305 11.33 -10.80 -18.83
CA LEU A 305 11.05 -11.84 -17.84
C LEU A 305 11.17 -13.27 -18.43
N PHE A 306 10.68 -13.49 -19.66
CA PHE A 306 10.82 -14.79 -20.33
C PHE A 306 12.26 -15.06 -20.75
N MET A 307 12.98 -14.06 -21.27
CA MET A 307 14.41 -14.20 -21.57
C MET A 307 15.25 -14.53 -20.34
N VAL A 308 14.94 -13.95 -19.17
CA VAL A 308 15.61 -14.27 -17.90
C VAL A 308 15.47 -15.76 -17.57
N TYR A 309 14.28 -16.35 -17.70
CA TYR A 309 14.10 -17.80 -17.50
C TYR A 309 14.82 -18.66 -18.55
N VAL A 310 14.81 -18.27 -19.83
CA VAL A 310 15.53 -19.00 -20.89
C VAL A 310 17.05 -18.96 -20.66
N ASN A 311 17.59 -17.81 -20.26
CA ASN A 311 19.01 -17.65 -19.97
C ASN A 311 19.40 -18.38 -18.66
N PHE A 312 18.56 -18.34 -17.64
CA PHE A 312 18.71 -19.13 -16.41
C PHE A 312 18.82 -20.64 -16.71
N LEU A 313 17.91 -21.19 -17.52
CA LEU A 313 17.93 -22.62 -17.89
C LEU A 313 19.19 -23.02 -18.68
N LYS A 314 19.79 -22.11 -19.46
CA LYS A 314 21.08 -22.34 -20.12
C LYS A 314 22.25 -22.32 -19.13
N CYS A 315 22.25 -21.38 -18.18
CA CYS A 315 23.33 -21.18 -17.22
C CYS A 315 23.23 -22.06 -15.97
N ILE A 316 22.21 -22.91 -15.83
CA ILE A 316 21.96 -23.72 -14.62
C ILE A 316 23.15 -24.62 -14.21
N LYS A 317 24.06 -24.95 -15.13
CA LYS A 317 25.29 -25.72 -14.86
C LYS A 317 26.41 -24.91 -14.18
N GLU A 318 26.35 -23.58 -14.24
CA GLU A 318 27.31 -22.66 -13.60
C GLU A 318 26.87 -22.26 -12.17
N THR A 319 25.83 -22.90 -11.64
CA THR A 319 25.28 -22.67 -10.29
C THR A 319 26.33 -22.90 -9.20
N ASN A 320 26.47 -21.95 -8.28
CA ASN A 320 27.27 -22.16 -7.07
C ASN A 320 26.47 -23.00 -6.06
N LEU A 321 26.89 -24.25 -5.87
CA LEU A 321 26.23 -25.20 -4.96
C LEU A 321 26.21 -24.73 -3.50
N VAL A 322 27.23 -23.99 -3.05
CA VAL A 322 27.29 -23.44 -1.68
C VAL A 322 26.25 -22.35 -1.49
N THR A 323 26.14 -21.42 -2.46
CA THR A 323 25.10 -20.38 -2.45
C THR A 323 23.71 -21.00 -2.49
N LEU A 324 23.50 -22.04 -3.30
CA LEU A 324 22.22 -22.76 -3.38
C LEU A 324 21.88 -23.50 -2.07
N ALA A 325 22.86 -24.09 -1.39
CA ALA A 325 22.64 -24.73 -0.09
C ALA A 325 22.24 -23.72 0.99
N ILE A 326 22.93 -22.58 1.08
CA ILE A 326 22.61 -21.50 2.03
C ILE A 326 21.24 -20.88 1.71
N SER A 327 20.94 -20.63 0.44
CA SER A 327 19.68 -20.00 0.01
C SER A 327 18.47 -20.93 0.21
N SER A 328 18.61 -22.24 -0.07
CA SER A 328 17.56 -23.21 0.19
C SER A 328 17.33 -23.45 1.69
N LEU A 329 18.40 -23.56 2.49
CA LEU A 329 18.29 -23.72 3.95
C LEU A 329 17.62 -22.50 4.61
N SER A 330 17.99 -21.28 4.20
CA SER A 330 17.40 -20.04 4.71
C SER A 330 15.92 -19.90 4.33
N VAL A 331 15.53 -20.20 3.08
CA VAL A 331 14.12 -20.23 2.68
C VAL A 331 13.34 -21.30 3.45
N ALA A 332 13.90 -22.49 3.65
CA ALA A 332 13.27 -23.55 4.43
C ALA A 332 13.07 -23.14 5.91
N PHE A 333 14.06 -22.49 6.52
CA PHE A 333 13.96 -21.93 7.87
C PHE A 333 12.83 -20.90 7.99
N LEU A 334 12.79 -19.90 7.09
CA LEU A 334 11.75 -18.86 7.11
C LEU A 334 10.34 -19.45 6.93
N LEU A 335 10.18 -20.39 5.99
CA LEU A 335 8.91 -21.11 5.80
C LEU A 335 8.53 -21.93 7.03
N THR A 336 9.48 -22.61 7.67
CA THR A 336 9.23 -23.38 8.90
C THR A 336 8.78 -22.47 10.04
N VAL A 337 9.45 -21.34 10.22
CA VAL A 337 9.08 -20.37 11.27
C VAL A 337 7.69 -19.77 11.03
N LYS A 338 7.37 -19.35 9.79
CA LYS A 338 6.06 -18.75 9.48
C LYS A 338 4.90 -19.75 9.47
N LEU A 339 5.11 -20.95 8.93
CA LEU A 339 4.03 -21.93 8.73
C LEU A 339 3.79 -22.82 9.95
N PHE A 340 4.81 -23.09 10.76
CA PHE A 340 4.71 -23.99 11.92
C PHE A 340 4.97 -23.26 13.24
N LEU A 341 6.10 -22.54 13.37
CA LEU A 341 6.48 -21.96 14.68
C LEU A 341 5.52 -20.85 15.12
N GLU A 342 5.15 -19.93 14.25
CA GLU A 342 4.19 -18.86 14.56
C GLU A 342 2.82 -19.37 15.06
N PRO A 343 2.10 -20.27 14.36
CA PRO A 343 0.82 -20.76 14.84
C PRO A 343 0.95 -21.59 16.14
N MET A 344 2.02 -22.39 16.29
CA MET A 344 2.24 -23.13 17.54
C MET A 344 2.57 -22.18 18.71
N LEU A 345 3.35 -21.13 18.49
CA LEU A 345 3.70 -20.15 19.51
C LEU A 345 2.48 -19.32 19.95
N LYS A 346 1.63 -18.93 19.00
CA LYS A 346 0.34 -18.26 19.27
C LYS A 346 -0.60 -19.15 20.08
N GLY A 347 -0.64 -20.46 19.78
CA GLY A 347 -1.43 -21.45 20.52
C GLY A 347 -0.90 -21.77 21.93
N CYS A 348 0.42 -21.85 22.10
CA CYS A 348 1.05 -22.28 23.36
C CYS A 348 1.32 -21.13 24.34
N MET A 349 1.95 -20.04 23.88
CA MET A 349 2.42 -18.97 24.76
C MET A 349 1.52 -17.73 24.79
N ARG A 350 0.42 -17.73 24.02
CA ARG A 350 -0.52 -16.59 23.88
C ARG A 350 0.17 -15.27 23.49
N LEU A 351 1.37 -15.36 22.91
CA LEU A 351 2.20 -14.23 22.53
C LEU A 351 1.56 -13.53 21.32
N GLN A 352 1.19 -12.26 21.47
CA GLN A 352 0.55 -11.49 20.40
C GLN A 352 1.55 -10.88 19.41
N PHE A 353 2.84 -10.84 19.77
CA PHE A 353 3.90 -10.22 18.96
C PHE A 353 4.43 -11.21 17.90
N PRO A 354 4.57 -10.79 16.62
CA PRO A 354 5.18 -11.61 15.59
C PRO A 354 6.70 -11.67 15.82
N MET A 355 7.31 -12.83 15.57
CA MET A 355 8.75 -13.03 15.80
C MET A 355 9.56 -12.47 14.61
N PRO A 356 10.65 -11.70 14.83
CA PRO A 356 11.49 -11.17 13.77
C PRO A 356 12.45 -12.24 13.18
N SER A 357 11.87 -13.26 12.54
CA SER A 357 12.60 -14.40 11.97
C SER A 357 13.68 -14.01 10.96
N GLU A 358 13.41 -12.96 10.16
CA GLU A 358 14.33 -12.43 9.16
C GLU A 358 15.64 -11.91 9.80
N LEU A 359 15.56 -11.17 10.92
CA LEU A 359 16.76 -10.69 11.61
C LEU A 359 17.53 -11.84 12.27
N ILE A 360 16.82 -12.79 12.89
CA ILE A 360 17.42 -13.97 13.52
C ILE A 360 18.20 -14.78 12.49
N LEU A 361 17.62 -15.01 11.31
CA LEU A 361 18.29 -15.69 10.21
C LEU A 361 19.54 -14.94 9.74
N VAL A 362 19.44 -13.61 9.53
CA VAL A 362 20.58 -12.79 9.07
C VAL A 362 21.70 -12.78 10.11
N SER A 363 21.40 -12.66 11.40
CA SER A 363 22.42 -12.68 12.46
C SER A 363 23.10 -14.05 12.57
N GLN A 364 22.34 -15.14 12.54
CA GLN A 364 22.87 -16.51 12.56
C GLN A 364 23.75 -16.80 11.34
N ASN A 365 23.27 -16.48 10.12
CA ASN A 365 24.06 -16.65 8.90
C ASN A 365 25.34 -15.82 8.92
N THR A 366 25.31 -14.60 9.45
CA THR A 366 26.50 -13.74 9.56
C THR A 366 27.55 -14.38 10.48
N VAL A 367 27.15 -14.92 11.64
CA VAL A 367 28.06 -15.62 12.55
C VAL A 367 28.63 -16.88 11.90
N SER A 368 27.79 -17.73 11.29
CA SER A 368 28.25 -18.94 10.59
C SER A 368 29.23 -18.64 9.46
N CYS A 369 29.02 -17.55 8.71
CA CYS A 369 29.96 -17.12 7.66
C CYS A 369 31.29 -16.62 8.21
N ILE A 370 31.34 -16.07 9.43
CA ILE A 370 32.57 -15.65 10.10
C ILE A 370 33.32 -16.88 10.67
N GLU A 371 32.62 -17.90 11.17
CA GLU A 371 33.26 -19.12 11.69
C GLU A 371 33.81 -20.05 10.58
N LEU A 372 33.30 -19.93 9.35
CA LEU A 372 33.69 -20.74 8.20
C LEU A 372 34.86 -20.17 7.38
N ASN A 373 35.40 -19.00 7.75
CA ASN A 373 36.36 -18.23 6.93
C ASN A 373 37.56 -17.71 7.73
#